data_AF-A0A850B8U8-F1
#
_entry.id   AF-A0A850B8U8-F1
#
_cell.length_a   1.000
_cell.length_b   1.000
_cell.length_c   1.000
_cell.angle_alpha   90.00
_cell.angle_beta   90.00
_cell.angle_gamma   90.00
#
_symmetry.space_group_name_H-M   'P 1'
#
loop_
_entity.id
_entity.type
_entity.pdbx_description
1 polymer ?
#
loop_
_entity_poly.entity_id
_entity_poly.type
_entity_poly.pdbx_seq_one_letter_code
_entity_poly.pdbx_strand_id
1 'polypeptide(L)'
;MAQDGDSSTVSAGIPPLDLPVVHVTGANLPEAWEKAVIETWERGAVVPTQYDAPGDPPSRDALAVIVVADAMAEPRIHRGLPGSIEALEAYRQEVVDGIHDHWVDPSAGKWEYTYHDRLVRYSVPGGPNVNQLEQAVEALVEATHTRRAQAIMWKPWEDAGIVDPPCLQRLWFRVLDDRLVMNIHMRSNDAYKAGFMNMYAFTDIQRAVSIELSNRLGRRIEPGQYTHIADSFHIYGSYFEEFRSFLELVSSRPFDRRTYRTDDVADIIAEAREAIRRSLETERIEGRKGL
;
A
#
# COMPACT_ATOMS: atom_id res chain seq x y z
N MET A 1 -50.05 -19.46 -39.25
CA MET A 1 -49.30 -20.38 -38.36
C MET A 1 -47.86 -19.91 -38.37
N ALA A 2 -47.49 -19.10 -37.37
CA ALA A 2 -46.11 -18.75 -37.11
C ALA A 2 -45.48 -19.94 -36.37
N GLN A 3 -44.35 -20.44 -36.87
CA GLN A 3 -43.46 -21.30 -36.08
C GLN A 3 -42.41 -20.38 -35.48
N ASP A 4 -42.53 -20.18 -34.18
CA ASP A 4 -41.51 -19.57 -33.33
C ASP A 4 -40.28 -20.49 -33.33
N GLY A 5 -39.20 -20.02 -33.95
CA GLY A 5 -37.86 -20.55 -33.75
C GLY A 5 -37.23 -19.84 -32.57
N ASP A 6 -37.39 -20.42 -31.39
CA ASP A 6 -36.66 -20.10 -30.18
C ASP A 6 -35.15 -20.29 -30.43
N SER A 7 -34.43 -19.18 -30.63
CA SER A 7 -32.97 -19.16 -30.58
C SER A 7 -32.54 -18.80 -29.17
N SER A 8 -32.65 -19.76 -28.25
CA SER A 8 -31.96 -19.72 -26.97
C SER A 8 -30.45 -19.89 -27.23
N THR A 9 -29.77 -18.77 -27.48
CA THR A 9 -28.32 -18.70 -27.36
C THR A 9 -27.97 -18.87 -25.90
N VAL A 10 -27.73 -20.11 -25.49
CA VAL A 10 -27.08 -20.44 -24.23
C VAL A 10 -25.69 -19.80 -24.30
N SER A 11 -25.54 -18.64 -23.66
CA SER A 11 -24.23 -18.12 -23.29
C SER A 11 -23.58 -19.21 -22.44
N ALA A 12 -22.57 -19.88 -23.00
CA ALA A 12 -21.73 -20.78 -22.22
C ALA A 12 -21.10 -19.93 -21.11
N GLY A 13 -21.58 -20.12 -19.88
CA GLY A 13 -21.14 -19.34 -18.73
C GLY A 13 -19.63 -19.46 -18.55
N ILE A 14 -18.97 -18.35 -18.26
CA ILE A 14 -17.55 -18.32 -17.90
C ILE A 14 -17.38 -19.16 -16.62
N PRO A 15 -16.40 -20.08 -16.55
CA PRO A 15 -16.10 -20.82 -15.32
C PRO A 15 -15.82 -19.88 -14.14
N PRO A 16 -16.10 -20.30 -12.88
CA PRO A 16 -15.70 -19.51 -11.72
C PRO A 16 -14.18 -19.34 -11.70
N LEU A 17 -13.71 -18.20 -11.16
CA LEU A 17 -12.29 -17.91 -11.01
C LEU A 17 -11.71 -18.71 -9.83
N ASP A 18 -10.52 -19.29 -10.02
CA ASP A 18 -9.79 -19.98 -8.95
C ASP A 18 -9.30 -19.00 -7.88
N LEU A 19 -8.78 -17.85 -8.33
CA LEU A 19 -8.48 -16.69 -7.49
C LEU A 19 -9.47 -15.57 -7.82
N PRO A 20 -10.38 -15.23 -6.89
CA PRO A 20 -11.31 -14.12 -7.05
C PRO A 20 -10.59 -12.79 -7.29
N VAL A 21 -11.23 -11.90 -8.03
CA VAL A 21 -10.75 -10.53 -8.28
C VAL A 21 -11.63 -9.55 -7.52
N VAL A 22 -11.05 -8.89 -6.53
CA VAL A 22 -11.65 -7.75 -5.84
C VAL A 22 -11.35 -6.49 -6.64
N HIS A 23 -12.39 -5.79 -7.07
CA HIS A 23 -12.24 -4.52 -7.79
C HIS A 23 -13.18 -3.48 -7.20
N VAL A 24 -12.58 -2.53 -6.46
CA VAL A 24 -13.33 -1.50 -5.74
C VAL A 24 -12.85 -0.11 -6.13
N THR A 25 -13.75 0.86 -6.01
CA THR A 25 -13.42 2.28 -6.10
C THR A 25 -13.97 3.00 -4.87
N GLY A 26 -13.13 3.79 -4.21
CA GLY A 26 -13.49 4.70 -3.14
C GLY A 26 -13.13 6.15 -3.48
N ALA A 27 -13.84 7.11 -2.88
CA ALA A 27 -13.55 8.53 -3.05
C ALA A 27 -12.24 8.93 -2.36
N ASN A 28 -11.92 8.29 -1.23
CA ASN A 28 -10.71 8.51 -0.43
C ASN A 28 -10.12 7.16 0.04
N LEU A 29 -8.95 7.21 0.71
CA LEU A 29 -8.24 6.01 1.17
C LEU A 29 -9.08 5.14 2.12
N PRO A 30 -9.67 5.66 3.22
CA PRO A 30 -10.47 4.84 4.14
C PRO A 30 -11.61 4.08 3.46
N GLU A 31 -12.34 4.74 2.56
CA GLU A 31 -13.47 4.12 1.87
C GLU A 31 -13.01 2.99 0.95
N ALA A 32 -11.96 3.21 0.15
CA ALA A 32 -11.48 2.20 -0.78
C ALA A 32 -10.88 0.99 -0.07
N TRP A 33 -10.11 1.22 1.01
CA TRP A 33 -9.56 0.14 1.83
C TRP A 33 -10.67 -0.65 2.52
N GLU A 34 -11.64 0.01 3.16
CA GLU A 34 -12.78 -0.65 3.83
C GLU A 34 -13.54 -1.56 2.87
N LYS A 35 -13.88 -1.04 1.67
CA LYS A 35 -14.54 -1.83 0.62
C LYS A 35 -13.69 -3.04 0.21
N ALA A 36 -12.39 -2.84 0.01
CA ALA A 36 -11.48 -3.90 -0.43
C ALA A 36 -11.38 -5.04 0.59
N VAL A 37 -11.21 -4.72 1.88
CA VAL A 37 -11.07 -5.76 2.92
C VAL A 37 -12.38 -6.53 3.12
N ILE A 38 -13.53 -5.86 3.04
CA ILE A 38 -14.85 -6.52 3.13
C ILE A 38 -15.06 -7.43 1.92
N GLU A 39 -14.78 -6.96 0.71
CA GLU A 39 -14.98 -7.79 -0.49
C GLU A 39 -14.03 -8.98 -0.51
N THR A 40 -12.80 -8.81 -0.03
CA THR A 40 -11.83 -9.90 0.15
C THR A 40 -12.31 -10.94 1.15
N TRP A 41 -12.88 -10.50 2.27
CA TRP A 41 -13.47 -11.40 3.26
C TRP A 41 -14.63 -12.23 2.69
N GLU A 42 -15.54 -11.56 1.98
CA GLU A 42 -16.76 -12.18 1.46
C GLU A 42 -16.50 -13.10 0.27
N ARG A 43 -15.59 -12.71 -0.62
CA ARG A 43 -15.40 -13.36 -1.92
C ARG A 43 -14.08 -14.09 -2.05
N GLY A 44 -13.11 -13.83 -1.19
CA GLY A 44 -11.77 -14.40 -1.28
C GLY A 44 -11.77 -15.92 -1.23
N ALA A 45 -10.86 -16.50 -2.02
CA ALA A 45 -10.58 -17.92 -2.01
C ALA A 45 -10.13 -18.35 -0.62
N VAL A 46 -10.56 -19.53 -0.19
CA VAL A 46 -10.12 -20.14 1.06
C VAL A 46 -8.84 -20.91 0.76
N VAL A 47 -7.69 -20.40 1.22
CA VAL A 47 -6.37 -20.95 0.89
C VAL A 47 -5.48 -21.04 2.13
N PRO A 48 -4.84 -22.19 2.41
CA PRO A 48 -3.89 -22.29 3.51
C PRO A 48 -2.58 -21.56 3.17
N THR A 49 -1.85 -21.16 4.19
CA THR A 49 -0.55 -20.48 4.04
C THR A 49 0.55 -21.24 4.79
N GLN A 50 1.81 -21.05 4.40
CA GLN A 50 2.95 -21.59 5.15
C GLN A 50 3.13 -20.97 6.55
N TYR A 51 2.34 -19.94 6.89
CA TYR A 51 2.38 -19.24 8.17
C TYR A 51 1.31 -19.73 9.15
N ASP A 52 0.39 -20.58 8.70
CA ASP A 52 -0.72 -21.06 9.52
C ASP A 52 -0.20 -21.97 10.66
N ALA A 53 -0.59 -21.66 11.89
CA ALA A 53 -0.33 -22.53 13.04
C ALA A 53 -1.36 -23.68 13.08
N PRO A 54 -1.08 -24.80 13.79
CA PRO A 54 -2.06 -25.86 13.97
C PRO A 54 -3.38 -25.34 14.58
N GLY A 55 -4.45 -25.41 13.80
CA GLY A 55 -5.79 -24.95 14.20
C GLY A 55 -6.22 -23.61 13.60
N ASP A 56 -5.31 -22.88 12.95
CA ASP A 56 -5.68 -21.68 12.19
C ASP A 56 -6.57 -22.08 11.01
N PRO A 57 -7.69 -21.38 10.76
CA PRO A 57 -8.45 -21.58 9.54
C PRO A 57 -7.62 -21.10 8.33
N PRO A 58 -7.91 -21.57 7.12
CA PRO A 58 -7.23 -21.05 5.94
C PRO A 58 -7.60 -19.58 5.70
N SER A 59 -6.66 -18.81 5.16
CA SER A 59 -6.83 -17.40 4.80
C SER A 59 -7.93 -17.18 3.75
N ARG A 60 -8.43 -15.94 3.69
CA ARG A 60 -9.18 -15.42 2.53
C ARG A 60 -8.22 -14.68 1.63
N ASP A 61 -8.15 -15.02 0.34
CA ASP A 61 -7.21 -14.40 -0.60
C ASP A 61 -7.87 -14.03 -1.94
N ALA A 62 -7.42 -12.94 -2.54
CA ALA A 62 -7.90 -12.43 -3.82
C ALA A 62 -6.81 -11.60 -4.52
N LEU A 63 -6.88 -11.52 -5.85
CA LEU A 63 -6.26 -10.41 -6.58
C LEU A 63 -7.07 -9.15 -6.28
N ALA A 64 -6.44 -8.10 -5.77
CA ALA A 64 -7.12 -6.83 -5.53
C ALA A 64 -6.67 -5.73 -6.50
N VAL A 65 -7.64 -5.00 -7.04
CA VAL A 65 -7.46 -3.72 -7.75
C VAL A 65 -8.30 -2.67 -7.00
N ILE A 66 -7.63 -1.87 -6.19
CA ILE A 66 -8.24 -0.89 -5.30
C ILE A 66 -7.98 0.50 -5.85
N VAL A 67 -9.02 1.18 -6.31
CA VAL A 67 -8.92 2.52 -6.90
C VAL A 67 -9.34 3.57 -5.89
N VAL A 68 -8.50 4.57 -5.68
CA VAL A 68 -8.78 5.76 -4.88
C VAL A 68 -8.85 6.95 -5.81
N ALA A 69 -10.05 7.51 -5.96
CA ALA A 69 -10.33 8.56 -6.93
C ALA A 69 -9.53 9.84 -6.64
N ASP A 70 -9.52 10.27 -5.37
CA ASP A 70 -8.66 11.35 -4.91
C ASP A 70 -7.76 10.84 -3.77
N ALA A 71 -6.47 10.70 -4.09
CA ALA A 71 -5.49 10.15 -3.17
C ALA A 71 -5.38 10.95 -1.87
N MET A 72 -5.77 12.23 -1.82
CA MET A 72 -5.60 13.11 -0.64
C MET A 72 -6.92 13.63 -0.07
N ALA A 73 -8.07 13.16 -0.57
CA ALA A 73 -9.36 13.55 -0.02
C ALA A 73 -9.54 13.11 1.44
N GLU A 74 -10.17 13.99 2.22
CA GLU A 74 -10.56 13.74 3.61
C GLU A 74 -11.91 13.00 3.70
N PRO A 75 -12.16 12.22 4.77
CA PRO A 75 -11.23 11.85 5.84
C PRO A 75 -10.08 10.95 5.36
N ARG A 76 -8.93 11.05 6.01
CA ARG A 76 -7.70 10.37 5.62
C ARG A 76 -7.43 9.05 6.33
N ILE A 77 -7.93 8.86 7.56
CA ILE A 77 -7.56 7.74 8.43
C ILE A 77 -8.80 6.94 8.82
N HIS A 78 -8.77 5.61 8.71
CA HIS A 78 -9.85 4.74 9.16
C HIS A 78 -9.64 4.32 10.62
N ARG A 79 -10.62 4.45 11.51
CA ARG A 79 -10.50 4.12 12.95
C ARG A 79 -10.31 2.63 13.24
N GLY A 80 -10.73 1.79 12.30
CA GLY A 80 -10.54 0.34 12.33
C GLY A 80 -9.19 -0.12 11.77
N LEU A 81 -8.24 0.78 11.48
CA LEU A 81 -6.88 0.33 11.17
C LEU A 81 -6.29 -0.40 12.39
N PRO A 82 -5.60 -1.53 12.21
CA PRO A 82 -4.82 -2.13 13.28
C PRO A 82 -3.62 -1.24 13.64
N GLY A 83 -3.40 -1.02 14.93
CA GLY A 83 -2.32 -0.17 15.44
C GLY A 83 -2.79 1.24 15.82
N SER A 84 -1.82 2.08 16.20
CA SER A 84 -2.07 3.45 16.68
C SER A 84 -1.72 4.49 15.61
N ILE A 85 -2.15 5.74 15.82
CA ILE A 85 -1.82 6.86 14.91
C ILE A 85 -0.32 7.14 14.94
N GLU A 86 0.31 6.96 16.09
CA GLU A 86 1.75 7.08 16.28
C GLU A 86 2.50 6.02 15.47
N ALA A 87 2.05 4.76 15.49
CA ALA A 87 2.63 3.69 14.68
C ALA A 87 2.43 3.94 13.17
N LEU A 88 1.26 4.47 12.79
CA LEU A 88 1.00 4.89 11.40
C LEU A 88 1.96 6.00 10.95
N GLU A 89 2.20 7.00 11.79
CA GLU A 89 3.11 8.10 11.48
C GLU A 89 4.57 7.62 11.42
N ALA A 90 5.00 6.76 12.33
CA ALA A 90 6.32 6.14 12.29
C ALA A 90 6.52 5.36 10.98
N TYR A 91 5.57 4.50 10.62
CA TYR A 91 5.62 3.74 9.37
C TYR A 91 5.63 4.65 8.13
N ARG A 92 4.84 5.72 8.13
CA ARG A 92 4.86 6.71 7.04
C ARG A 92 6.23 7.37 6.91
N GLN A 93 6.89 7.73 8.00
CA GLN A 93 8.26 8.27 7.96
C GLN A 93 9.30 7.22 7.56
N GLU A 94 9.13 5.95 7.94
CA GLU A 94 10.01 4.86 7.50
C GLU A 94 9.99 4.71 5.97
N VAL A 95 8.79 4.74 5.39
CA VAL A 95 8.59 4.52 3.95
C VAL A 95 8.92 5.75 3.12
N VAL A 96 8.56 6.94 3.60
CA VAL A 96 8.69 8.19 2.82
C VAL A 96 10.02 8.89 3.07
N ASP A 97 10.52 8.87 4.31
CA ASP A 97 11.65 9.70 4.75
C ASP A 97 12.89 8.86 5.13
N GLY A 98 12.77 7.52 5.15
CA GLY A 98 13.90 6.62 5.37
C GLY A 98 14.48 6.65 6.79
N ILE A 99 13.65 6.99 7.79
CA ILE A 99 14.15 7.20 9.16
C ILE A 99 14.90 6.00 9.75
N HIS A 100 14.60 4.78 9.28
CA HIS A 100 15.24 3.53 9.70
C HIS A 100 16.13 2.89 8.62
N ASP A 101 16.54 3.59 7.56
CA ASP A 101 17.47 3.03 6.56
C ASP A 101 18.80 2.59 7.18
N HIS A 102 19.25 3.30 8.22
CA HIS A 102 20.45 2.97 9.00
C HIS A 102 20.33 1.65 9.79
N TRP A 103 19.13 1.07 9.85
CA TRP A 103 18.84 -0.21 10.51
C TRP A 103 18.98 -1.41 9.58
N VAL A 104 19.22 -1.18 8.28
CA VAL A 104 19.46 -2.25 7.31
C VAL A 104 20.88 -2.80 7.50
N ASP A 105 20.97 -3.96 8.16
CA ASP A 105 22.20 -4.72 8.32
C ASP A 105 21.87 -6.22 8.51
N PRO A 106 21.55 -6.93 7.41
CA PRO A 106 21.22 -8.34 7.49
C PRO A 106 22.38 -9.17 8.06
N SER A 107 23.63 -8.73 7.91
CA SER A 107 24.80 -9.44 8.43
C SER A 107 24.88 -9.43 9.96
N ALA A 108 24.29 -8.41 10.59
CA ALA A 108 24.13 -8.29 12.03
C ALA A 108 22.78 -8.83 12.54
N GLY A 109 21.99 -9.50 11.69
CA GLY A 109 20.66 -9.98 12.02
C GLY A 109 19.63 -8.86 12.19
N LYS A 110 19.88 -7.67 11.62
CA LYS A 110 18.90 -6.60 11.51
C LYS A 110 18.11 -6.75 10.20
N TRP A 111 17.34 -5.72 9.84
CA TRP A 111 16.46 -5.74 8.68
C TRP A 111 17.21 -5.99 7.38
N GLU A 112 16.55 -6.72 6.49
CA GLU A 112 17.06 -7.04 5.16
C GLU A 112 16.98 -5.83 4.21
N TYR A 113 15.94 -5.00 4.34
CA TYR A 113 15.72 -3.82 3.53
C TYR A 113 14.73 -2.85 4.18
N THR A 114 14.68 -1.62 3.67
CA THR A 114 13.53 -0.71 3.81
C THR A 114 13.00 -0.38 2.41
N TYR A 115 11.71 -0.03 2.30
CA TYR A 115 11.16 0.45 1.02
C TYR A 115 11.87 1.72 0.55
N HIS A 116 12.19 2.62 1.48
CA HIS A 116 12.86 3.87 1.15
C HIS A 116 14.26 3.63 0.56
N ASP A 117 15.11 2.79 1.18
CA ASP A 117 16.44 2.47 0.65
C ASP A 117 16.35 1.84 -0.75
N ARG A 118 15.40 0.92 -0.97
CA ARG A 118 15.16 0.34 -2.30
C ARG A 118 14.70 1.40 -3.31
N LEU A 119 14.00 2.45 -2.90
CA LEU A 119 13.55 3.52 -3.79
C LEU A 119 14.66 4.51 -4.16
N VAL A 120 15.49 4.93 -3.20
CA VAL A 120 16.44 6.04 -3.39
C VAL A 120 17.90 5.60 -3.51
N ARG A 121 18.21 4.36 -3.13
CA ARG A 121 19.56 3.78 -3.14
C ARG A 121 19.51 2.32 -3.60
N TYR A 122 18.80 2.05 -4.69
CA TYR A 122 18.73 0.71 -5.26
C TYR A 122 20.12 0.23 -5.70
N SER A 123 20.72 -0.67 -4.92
CA SER A 123 22.06 -1.18 -5.19
C SER A 123 22.05 -2.26 -6.28
N VAL A 124 23.07 -2.26 -7.12
CA VAL A 124 23.26 -3.22 -8.22
C VAL A 124 24.68 -3.81 -8.12
N PRO A 125 24.87 -5.14 -8.22
CA PRO A 125 26.18 -5.76 -8.16
C PRO A 125 27.16 -5.16 -9.18
N GLY A 126 28.28 -4.62 -8.70
CA GLY A 126 29.32 -4.01 -9.53
C GLY A 126 28.94 -2.68 -10.19
N GLY A 127 27.78 -2.10 -9.86
CA GLY A 127 27.29 -0.82 -10.39
C GLY A 127 27.10 0.25 -9.32
N PRO A 128 26.82 1.50 -9.72
CA PRO A 128 26.43 2.55 -8.78
C PRO A 128 25.03 2.27 -8.22
N ASN A 129 24.74 2.86 -7.05
CA ASN A 129 23.38 2.89 -6.53
C ASN A 129 22.49 3.77 -7.42
N VAL A 130 21.23 3.36 -7.58
CA VAL A 130 20.24 4.05 -8.40
C VAL A 130 19.19 4.70 -7.51
N ASN A 131 19.02 6.02 -7.65
CA ASN A 131 17.88 6.74 -7.09
C ASN A 131 16.72 6.68 -8.08
N GLN A 132 15.81 5.73 -7.88
CA GLN A 132 14.73 5.45 -8.82
C GLN A 132 13.63 6.53 -8.79
N LEU A 133 13.39 7.14 -7.62
CA LEU A 133 12.43 8.25 -7.52
C LEU A 133 12.93 9.49 -8.27
N GLU A 134 14.21 9.82 -8.14
CA GLU A 134 14.81 10.92 -8.90
C GLU A 134 14.73 10.66 -10.41
N GLN A 135 15.10 9.46 -10.86
CA GLN A 135 14.98 9.10 -12.29
C GLN A 135 13.54 9.18 -12.80
N ALA A 136 12.56 8.77 -11.99
CA ALA A 136 11.14 8.88 -12.34
C ALA A 136 10.70 10.36 -12.44
N VAL A 137 11.14 11.21 -11.51
CA VAL A 137 10.89 12.66 -11.53
C VAL A 137 11.53 13.31 -12.75
N GLU A 138 12.81 13.05 -13.03
CA GLU A 138 13.52 13.55 -14.21
C GLU A 138 12.79 13.19 -15.51
N ALA A 139 12.37 11.92 -15.64
CA ALA A 139 11.62 11.46 -16.80
C ALA A 139 10.25 12.16 -16.96
N LEU A 140 9.57 12.47 -15.84
CA LEU A 140 8.29 13.19 -15.84
C LEU A 140 8.46 14.69 -16.10
N VAL A 141 9.59 15.28 -15.68
CA VAL A 141 9.96 16.67 -16.02
C VAL A 141 10.22 16.80 -17.51
N GLU A 142 10.95 15.85 -18.11
CA GLU A 142 11.21 15.82 -19.55
C GLU A 142 9.91 15.57 -20.35
N ALA A 143 9.11 14.59 -19.92
CA ALA A 143 7.86 14.23 -20.57
C ALA A 143 6.81 13.77 -19.55
N THR A 144 5.91 14.67 -19.17
CA THR A 144 4.85 14.45 -18.17
C THR A 144 3.94 13.25 -18.46
N HIS A 145 3.72 12.96 -19.74
CA HIS A 145 2.92 11.83 -20.23
C HIS A 145 3.74 10.55 -20.44
N THR A 146 4.99 10.49 -19.99
CA THR A 146 5.85 9.32 -20.15
C THR A 146 5.17 8.07 -19.60
N ARG A 147 5.51 6.94 -20.22
CA ARG A 147 5.02 5.62 -19.82
C ARG A 147 6.08 4.85 -19.03
N ARG A 148 7.26 5.45 -18.84
CA ARG A 148 8.48 4.82 -18.34
C ARG A 148 8.83 5.18 -16.90
N ALA A 149 8.21 6.21 -16.33
CA ALA A 149 8.47 6.64 -14.95
C ALA A 149 7.97 5.57 -13.96
N GLN A 150 8.90 4.86 -13.34
CA GLN A 150 8.62 3.79 -12.41
C GLN A 150 9.81 3.55 -11.48
N ALA A 151 9.56 2.86 -10.37
CA ALA A 151 10.57 2.32 -9.47
C ALA A 151 10.20 0.88 -9.10
N ILE A 152 11.19 0.02 -8.87
CA ILE A 152 11.00 -1.39 -8.50
C ILE A 152 11.66 -1.72 -7.16
N MET A 153 11.20 -2.78 -6.50
CA MET A 153 11.78 -3.24 -5.22
C MET A 153 12.63 -4.49 -5.35
N TRP A 154 12.18 -5.43 -6.18
CA TRP A 154 12.73 -6.79 -6.22
C TRP A 154 14.09 -6.84 -6.91
N LYS A 155 15.09 -7.32 -6.17
CA LYS A 155 16.43 -7.64 -6.65
C LYS A 155 16.57 -9.15 -6.79
N PRO A 156 16.59 -9.71 -8.01
CA PRO A 156 16.70 -11.15 -8.21
C PRO A 156 17.92 -11.80 -7.54
N TRP A 157 19.02 -11.07 -7.38
CA TRP A 157 20.26 -11.56 -6.76
C TRP A 157 20.25 -11.48 -5.22
N GLU A 158 19.30 -10.77 -4.61
CA GLU A 158 19.23 -10.53 -3.17
C GLU A 158 17.99 -11.20 -2.56
N ASP A 159 16.84 -11.14 -3.24
CA ASP A 159 15.54 -11.42 -2.62
C ASP A 159 15.00 -12.83 -2.89
N ALA A 160 15.54 -13.56 -3.86
CA ALA A 160 14.98 -14.84 -4.32
C ALA A 160 15.05 -15.99 -3.29
N GLY A 161 15.74 -15.81 -2.18
CA GLY A 161 15.92 -16.85 -1.15
C GLY A 161 15.93 -16.34 0.28
N ILE A 162 15.49 -15.10 0.53
CA ILE A 162 15.37 -14.57 1.89
C ILE A 162 14.01 -14.88 2.49
N VAL A 163 13.91 -14.80 3.83
CA VAL A 163 12.69 -15.12 4.58
C VAL A 163 11.59 -14.11 4.28
N ASP A 164 11.93 -12.82 4.30
CA ASP A 164 10.98 -11.72 4.18
C ASP A 164 11.33 -10.84 2.97
N PRO A 165 11.07 -11.28 1.73
CA PRO A 165 11.36 -10.45 0.56
C PRO A 165 10.36 -9.30 0.41
N PRO A 166 10.69 -8.23 -0.35
CA PRO A 166 9.82 -7.06 -0.49
C PRO A 166 8.42 -7.44 -0.95
N CYS A 167 7.38 -6.92 -0.29
CA CYS A 167 5.98 -7.13 -0.67
C CYS A 167 5.58 -6.18 -1.81
N LEU A 168 5.86 -4.88 -1.66
CA LEU A 168 5.79 -3.92 -2.77
C LEU A 168 6.78 -4.34 -3.86
N GLN A 169 6.36 -4.32 -5.12
CA GLN A 169 7.18 -4.70 -6.27
C GLN A 169 7.49 -3.52 -7.18
N ARG A 170 6.51 -2.63 -7.39
CA ARG A 170 6.62 -1.53 -8.34
C ARG A 170 5.76 -0.34 -7.95
N LEU A 171 6.27 0.86 -8.20
CA LEU A 171 5.50 2.09 -8.34
C LEU A 171 5.59 2.57 -9.78
N TRP A 172 4.48 3.02 -10.35
CA TRP A 172 4.41 3.57 -11.69
C TRP A 172 3.69 4.92 -11.64
N PHE A 173 4.20 5.90 -12.39
CA PHE A 173 3.74 7.27 -12.34
C PHE A 173 3.42 7.80 -13.73
N ARG A 174 2.42 8.68 -13.81
CA ARG A 174 2.16 9.51 -14.99
C ARG A 174 1.40 10.77 -14.61
N VAL A 175 1.73 11.89 -15.25
CA VAL A 175 0.92 13.09 -15.15
C VAL A 175 -0.13 13.07 -16.27
N LEU A 176 -1.40 13.12 -15.88
CA LEU A 176 -2.54 13.37 -16.77
C LEU A 176 -3.07 14.76 -16.42
N ASP A 177 -2.99 15.68 -17.39
CA ASP A 177 -3.22 17.12 -17.19
C ASP A 177 -2.31 17.71 -16.10
N ASP A 178 -2.90 18.09 -14.95
CA ASP A 178 -2.20 18.61 -13.76
C ASP A 178 -2.25 17.60 -12.59
N ARG A 179 -2.58 16.32 -12.86
CA ARG A 179 -2.74 15.29 -11.82
C ARG A 179 -1.73 14.16 -12.00
N LEU A 180 -0.93 13.92 -10.97
CA LEU A 180 0.00 12.78 -10.90
C LEU A 180 -0.75 11.52 -10.51
N VAL A 181 -1.05 10.65 -11.48
CA VAL A 181 -1.56 9.30 -11.23
C VAL A 181 -0.41 8.41 -10.76
N MET A 182 -0.69 7.57 -9.75
CA MET A 182 0.25 6.56 -9.28
C MET A 182 -0.43 5.19 -9.16
N ASN A 183 0.19 4.18 -9.76
CA ASN A 183 -0.20 2.79 -9.57
C ASN A 183 0.92 2.06 -8.82
N ILE A 184 0.56 1.22 -7.86
CA ILE A 184 1.51 0.35 -7.17
C ILE A 184 1.13 -1.12 -7.39
N HIS A 185 2.12 -1.99 -7.34
CA HIS A 185 1.94 -3.44 -7.43
C HIS A 185 2.60 -4.11 -6.23
N MET A 186 1.86 -4.95 -5.52
CA MET A 186 2.35 -5.78 -4.42
C MET A 186 2.19 -7.25 -4.79
N ARG A 187 3.20 -8.07 -4.51
CA ARG A 187 3.10 -9.54 -4.69
C ARG A 187 2.20 -10.19 -3.63
N SER A 188 2.10 -9.55 -2.47
CA SER A 188 1.42 -10.05 -1.28
C SER A 188 1.15 -8.86 -0.36
N ASN A 189 -0.05 -8.76 0.19
CA ASN A 189 -0.40 -7.70 1.12
C ASN A 189 -1.44 -8.21 2.12
N ASP A 190 -1.07 -8.22 3.42
CA ASP A 190 -2.05 -8.41 4.48
C ASP A 190 -3.07 -7.27 4.42
N ALA A 191 -4.28 -7.63 3.99
CA ALA A 191 -5.36 -6.72 3.68
C ALA A 191 -5.77 -5.87 4.88
N TYR A 192 -5.81 -6.49 6.08
CA TYR A 192 -6.34 -5.87 7.28
C TYR A 192 -5.25 -5.19 8.11
N LYS A 193 -4.17 -5.91 8.43
CA LYS A 193 -3.12 -5.44 9.35
C LYS A 193 -2.05 -4.55 8.72
N ALA A 194 -1.85 -4.63 7.40
CA ALA A 194 -0.82 -3.83 6.72
C ALA A 194 -1.38 -2.91 5.62
N GLY A 195 -2.43 -3.35 4.92
CA GLY A 195 -2.94 -2.72 3.70
C GLY A 195 -3.23 -1.23 3.87
N PHE A 196 -3.91 -0.83 4.95
CA PHE A 196 -4.20 0.59 5.20
C PHE A 196 -2.92 1.42 5.39
N MET A 197 -1.98 0.95 6.21
CA MET A 197 -0.72 1.64 6.48
C MET A 197 0.11 1.79 5.19
N ASN A 198 0.16 0.74 4.36
CA ASN A 198 0.83 0.77 3.07
C ASN A 198 0.20 1.81 2.13
N MET A 199 -1.13 1.76 1.95
CA MET A 199 -1.86 2.72 1.11
C MET A 199 -1.63 4.16 1.59
N TYR A 200 -1.71 4.40 2.90
CA TYR A 200 -1.44 5.72 3.50
C TYR A 200 -0.04 6.22 3.17
N ALA A 201 1.00 5.43 3.46
CA ALA A 201 2.39 5.80 3.19
C ALA A 201 2.67 6.01 1.69
N PHE A 202 2.12 5.17 0.82
CA PHE A 202 2.33 5.28 -0.63
C PHE A 202 1.68 6.53 -1.23
N THR A 203 0.48 6.91 -0.80
CA THR A 203 -0.11 8.19 -1.24
C THR A 203 0.71 9.40 -0.78
N ASP A 204 1.48 9.27 0.31
CA ASP A 204 2.41 10.31 0.73
C ASP A 204 3.69 10.36 -0.13
N ILE A 205 4.16 9.23 -0.68
CA ILE A 205 5.16 9.23 -1.77
C ILE A 205 4.60 9.97 -2.98
N GLN A 206 3.36 9.67 -3.38
CA GLN A 206 2.69 10.36 -4.50
C GLN A 206 2.63 11.88 -4.28
N ARG A 207 2.30 12.33 -3.07
CA ARG A 207 2.34 13.75 -2.69
C ARG A 207 3.75 14.33 -2.79
N ALA A 208 4.77 13.64 -2.28
CA ALA A 208 6.14 14.13 -2.36
C ALA A 208 6.60 14.31 -3.82
N VAL A 209 6.32 13.32 -4.68
CA VAL A 209 6.63 13.40 -6.12
C VAL A 209 5.84 14.52 -6.81
N SER A 210 4.55 14.72 -6.48
CA SER A 210 3.76 15.80 -7.09
C SER A 210 4.27 17.19 -6.70
N ILE A 211 4.71 17.37 -5.46
CA ILE A 211 5.35 18.62 -4.98
C ILE A 211 6.64 18.86 -5.75
N GLU A 212 7.50 17.86 -5.88
CA GLU A 212 8.77 18.00 -6.59
C GLU A 212 8.57 18.32 -8.07
N LEU A 213 7.63 17.65 -8.74
CA LEU A 213 7.25 17.97 -10.11
C LEU A 213 6.72 19.39 -10.23
N SER A 214 5.92 19.84 -9.26
CA SER A 214 5.40 21.21 -9.27
C SER A 214 6.52 22.24 -9.23
N ASN A 215 7.51 22.02 -8.37
CA ASN A 215 8.68 22.87 -8.21
C ASN A 215 9.50 22.93 -9.51
N ARG A 216 9.80 21.78 -10.12
CA ARG A 216 10.65 21.70 -11.33
C ARG A 216 9.95 22.19 -12.60
N LEU A 217 8.64 22.01 -12.70
CA LEU A 217 7.86 22.42 -13.87
C LEU A 217 7.35 23.87 -13.76
N GLY A 218 7.41 24.50 -12.58
CA GLY A 218 6.88 25.85 -12.36
C GLY A 218 5.35 25.95 -12.49
N ARG A 219 4.63 24.84 -12.34
CA ARG A 219 3.15 24.78 -12.35
C ARG A 219 2.65 23.78 -11.32
N ARG A 220 1.42 23.94 -10.84
CA ARG A 220 0.83 23.06 -9.82
C ARG A 220 0.51 21.68 -10.40
N ILE A 221 1.13 20.64 -9.84
CA ILE A 221 0.80 19.23 -10.05
C ILE A 221 0.24 18.68 -8.74
N GLU A 222 -1.00 18.19 -8.79
CA GLU A 222 -1.66 17.60 -7.62
C GLU A 222 -1.60 16.07 -7.65
N PRO A 223 -1.68 15.41 -6.49
CA PRO A 223 -1.95 13.98 -6.44
C PRO A 223 -3.26 13.65 -7.18
N GLY A 224 -3.16 12.76 -8.15
CA GLY A 224 -4.29 12.21 -8.90
C GLY A 224 -4.80 10.91 -8.32
N GLN A 225 -5.46 10.12 -9.17
CA GLN A 225 -5.89 8.77 -8.85
C GLN A 225 -4.71 7.94 -8.31
N TYR A 226 -4.97 7.20 -7.24
CA TYR A 226 -4.08 6.17 -6.72
C TYR A 226 -4.70 4.80 -6.96
N THR A 227 -3.92 3.87 -7.51
CA THR A 227 -4.37 2.49 -7.70
C THR A 227 -3.44 1.53 -6.97
N HIS A 228 -3.99 0.79 -6.01
CA HIS A 228 -3.28 -0.26 -5.30
C HIS A 228 -3.64 -1.62 -5.91
N ILE A 229 -2.64 -2.31 -6.47
CA ILE A 229 -2.80 -3.63 -7.07
C ILE A 229 -2.03 -4.63 -6.24
N ALA A 230 -2.68 -5.66 -5.74
CA ALA A 230 -2.05 -6.69 -4.92
C ALA A 230 -2.41 -8.08 -5.47
N ASP A 231 -1.40 -8.86 -5.86
CA ASP A 231 -1.57 -10.19 -6.45
C ASP A 231 -2.20 -11.18 -5.46
N SER A 232 -1.84 -11.06 -4.18
CA SER A 232 -2.45 -11.75 -3.04
C SER A 232 -2.79 -10.72 -1.96
N PHE A 233 -4.03 -10.27 -1.95
CA PHE A 233 -4.59 -9.39 -0.93
C PHE A 233 -5.42 -10.23 0.03
N HIS A 234 -4.86 -10.50 1.21
CA HIS A 234 -5.31 -11.61 2.04
C HIS A 234 -5.61 -11.23 3.48
N ILE A 235 -6.52 -11.99 4.10
CA ILE A 235 -6.86 -11.92 5.52
C ILE A 235 -6.49 -13.27 6.12
N TYR A 236 -5.51 -13.30 7.02
CA TYR A 236 -5.09 -14.54 7.68
C TYR A 236 -6.16 -15.10 8.59
N GLY A 237 -6.29 -16.43 8.58
CA GLY A 237 -7.17 -17.15 9.48
C GLY A 237 -6.92 -16.93 10.96
N SER A 238 -5.65 -16.75 11.33
CA SER A 238 -5.17 -16.58 12.70
C SER A 238 -5.80 -15.38 13.44
N TYR A 239 -6.36 -14.41 12.72
CA TYR A 239 -7.02 -13.23 13.31
C TYR A 239 -8.46 -13.01 12.84
N PHE A 240 -9.17 -14.05 12.38
CA PHE A 240 -10.57 -13.93 11.96
C PHE A 240 -11.50 -13.33 13.02
N GLU A 241 -11.30 -13.62 14.31
CA GLU A 241 -12.11 -13.01 15.38
C GLU A 241 -11.89 -11.49 15.50
N GLU A 242 -10.64 -11.04 15.35
CA GLU A 242 -10.30 -9.62 15.31
C GLU A 242 -10.96 -8.96 14.08
N PHE A 243 -10.91 -9.62 12.93
CA PHE A 243 -11.56 -9.12 11.72
C PHE A 243 -13.09 -9.06 11.83
N ARG A 244 -13.73 -10.01 12.51
CA ARG A 244 -15.17 -9.93 12.79
C ARG A 244 -15.54 -8.71 13.63
N SER A 245 -14.70 -8.34 14.59
CA SER A 245 -14.88 -7.12 15.38
C SER A 245 -14.81 -5.85 14.51
N PHE A 246 -13.95 -5.86 13.48
CA PHE A 246 -13.93 -4.80 12.47
C PHE A 246 -15.23 -4.75 11.64
N LEU A 247 -15.77 -5.89 11.22
CA LEU A 247 -17.07 -5.94 10.51
C LEU A 247 -18.23 -5.42 11.38
N GLU A 248 -18.20 -5.70 12.68
CA GLU A 248 -19.14 -5.13 13.65
C GLU A 248 -19.00 -3.62 13.76
N LEU A 249 -17.77 -3.08 13.80
CA LEU A 249 -17.53 -1.63 13.78
C LEU A 249 -18.13 -0.98 12.53
N VAL A 250 -17.90 -1.57 11.35
CA VAL A 250 -18.41 -1.06 10.06
C VAL A 250 -19.94 -1.13 10.00
N SER A 251 -20.54 -2.22 10.45
CA SER A 251 -22.01 -2.38 10.40
C SER A 251 -22.75 -1.52 11.44
N SER A 252 -22.12 -1.20 12.58
CA SER A 252 -22.76 -0.49 13.69
C SER A 252 -22.62 1.03 13.68
N ARG A 253 -21.69 1.59 12.90
CA ARG A 253 -21.40 3.04 12.88
C ARG A 253 -21.42 3.57 11.46
N PRO A 254 -21.93 4.77 11.19
CA PRO A 254 -21.78 5.38 9.87
C PRO A 254 -20.30 5.74 9.58
N PHE A 255 -19.97 5.92 8.30
CA PHE A 255 -18.60 6.10 7.82
C PHE A 255 -17.85 7.26 8.51
N ASP A 256 -18.51 8.41 8.69
CA ASP A 256 -17.95 9.59 9.38
C ASP A 256 -17.54 9.31 10.84
N ARG A 257 -18.22 8.36 11.51
CA ARG A 257 -17.93 7.96 12.90
C ARG A 257 -16.89 6.86 13.03
N ARG A 258 -16.42 6.31 11.91
CA ARG A 258 -15.34 5.31 11.84
C ARG A 258 -14.13 5.79 11.06
N THR A 259 -14.03 7.10 10.82
CA THR A 259 -12.85 7.74 10.23
C THR A 259 -12.36 8.93 11.08
N TYR A 260 -11.13 9.36 10.82
CA TYR A 260 -10.58 10.64 11.27
C TYR A 260 -10.17 11.45 10.05
N ARG A 261 -10.47 12.74 10.08
CA ARG A 261 -9.78 13.72 9.24
C ARG A 261 -8.36 13.92 9.77
N THR A 262 -7.43 14.33 8.91
CA THR A 262 -6.07 14.65 9.40
C THR A 262 -6.08 15.70 10.50
N ASP A 263 -6.94 16.72 10.38
CA ASP A 263 -7.08 17.78 11.41
C ASP A 263 -7.58 17.25 12.76
N ASP A 264 -8.39 16.18 12.77
CA ASP A 264 -8.96 15.61 14.00
C ASP A 264 -7.87 14.99 14.90
N VAL A 265 -6.71 14.66 14.32
CA VAL A 265 -5.61 13.94 14.98
C VAL A 265 -4.28 14.66 14.82
N ALA A 266 -4.30 15.93 14.43
CA ALA A 266 -3.09 16.71 14.14
C ALA A 266 -2.15 16.81 15.35
N ASP A 267 -2.70 17.02 16.55
CA ASP A 267 -1.93 17.09 17.80
C ASP A 267 -1.25 15.74 18.10
N ILE A 268 -1.97 14.62 17.92
CA ILE A 268 -1.42 13.27 18.11
C ILE A 268 -0.27 13.02 17.13
N ILE A 269 -0.44 13.40 15.85
CA ILE A 269 0.62 13.27 14.83
C ILE A 269 1.84 14.14 15.19
N ALA A 270 1.62 15.36 15.68
CA ALA A 270 2.70 16.25 16.08
C ALA A 270 3.50 15.69 17.29
N GLU A 271 2.80 15.18 18.30
CA GLU A 271 3.41 14.51 19.45
C GLU A 271 4.16 13.23 19.03
N ALA A 272 3.58 12.44 18.12
CA ALA A 272 4.21 11.24 17.57
C ALA A 272 5.54 11.59 16.87
N ARG A 273 5.56 12.60 16.00
CA ARG A 273 6.78 13.08 15.32
C ARG A 273 7.88 13.46 16.29
N GLU A 274 7.50 14.14 17.35
CA GLU A 274 8.41 14.56 18.40
C GLU A 274 8.97 13.35 19.18
N ALA A 275 8.13 12.38 19.51
CA ALA A 275 8.55 11.14 20.15
C ALA A 275 9.47 10.30 19.26
N ILE A 276 9.12 10.12 17.98
CA ILE A 276 9.91 9.39 16.97
C ILE A 276 11.30 10.00 16.86
N ARG A 277 11.39 11.34 16.75
CA ARG A 277 12.69 12.02 16.63
C ARG A 277 13.60 11.76 17.84
N ARG A 278 13.05 11.78 19.05
CA ARG A 278 13.80 11.45 20.27
C ARG A 278 14.25 10.00 20.27
N SER A 279 13.38 9.07 19.87
CA SER A 279 13.73 7.64 19.74
C SER A 279 14.91 7.45 18.79
N LEU A 280 14.85 8.04 17.60
CA LEU A 280 15.92 7.94 16.58
C LEU A 280 17.26 8.52 17.07
N GLU A 281 17.25 9.55 17.90
CA GLU A 281 18.47 10.09 18.51
C GLU A 281 19.08 9.09 19.51
N THR A 282 18.25 8.48 20.36
CA THR A 282 18.68 7.42 21.28
C THR A 282 19.19 6.19 20.52
N GLU A 283 18.50 5.76 19.47
CA GLU A 283 18.89 4.62 18.62
C GLU A 283 20.28 4.77 18.01
N ARG A 284 20.59 5.98 17.53
CA ARG A 284 21.92 6.29 16.96
C ARG A 284 23.03 6.22 18.00
N ILE A 285 22.73 6.54 19.26
CA ILE A 285 23.69 6.51 20.37
C ILE A 285 23.87 5.08 20.88
N GLU A 286 22.77 4.36 21.11
CA GLU A 286 22.77 3.06 21.78
C GLU A 286 22.95 1.88 20.83
N GLY A 287 22.71 2.08 19.53
CA GLY A 287 22.75 1.02 18.52
C GLY A 287 21.68 -0.05 18.71
N ARG A 288 20.60 0.26 19.45
CA ARG A 288 19.41 -0.57 19.68
C ARG A 288 18.20 0.16 19.14
N LYS A 289 17.30 -0.54 18.45
CA LYS A 289 16.05 0.05 17.96
C LYS A 289 15.19 0.50 19.16
N GLY A 290 14.74 1.74 19.16
CA GLY A 290 13.73 2.28 20.05
C GLY A 290 12.38 2.23 19.36
N LEU A 291 11.31 2.25 20.18
CA LEU A 291 9.89 2.12 19.81
C LEU A 291 9.57 1.36 18.50
#